data_AF-A0A1E8CUD2-F1
#
_entry.id   AF-A0A1E8CUD2-F1
#
_cell.length_a   1.000
_cell.length_b   1.000
_cell.length_c   1.000
_cell.angle_alpha   90.00
_cell.angle_beta   90.00
_cell.angle_gamma   90.00
#
_symmetry.space_group_name_H-M   'P 1'
#
loop_
_entity.id
_entity.type
_entity.pdbx_description
1 polymer ?
#
loop_
_entity_poly.entity_id
_entity_poly.type
_entity_poly.pdbx_seq_one_letter_code
_entity_poly.pdbx_strand_id
1 'polypeptide(L)'
;MSGWLINIDLPFEQVSALLRGMAGAAFTESRTGLSLDFGQDRGASATNAFPDMGTDIAVGDLTETLPWTIYDFLAERTSAVMWMVDDLTMLVTARGTTPEALGLQLVHDRVPPLISTIDASGDAYEWRAEPNPRSGTLT
;
A
#
# COMPACT_ATOMS: atom_id res chain seq x y z
N MET A 1 -12.27 5.34 3.57
CA MET A 1 -11.18 4.35 3.65
C MET A 1 -9.95 5.04 3.11
N SER A 2 -8.87 5.11 3.91
CA SER A 2 -7.56 5.53 3.44
C SER A 2 -6.92 4.36 2.68
N GLY A 3 -7.06 4.38 1.35
CA GLY A 3 -6.49 3.42 0.42
C GLY A 3 -5.11 3.89 -0.04
N TRP A 4 -4.07 3.25 0.48
CA TRP A 4 -2.74 3.33 -0.10
C TRP A 4 -2.69 2.49 -1.37
N LEU A 5 -1.81 2.85 -2.32
CA LEU A 5 -1.61 2.06 -3.52
C LEU A 5 -0.13 1.79 -3.73
N ILE A 6 0.24 0.51 -3.77
CA ILE A 6 1.59 0.06 -4.14
C ILE A 6 1.52 -0.48 -5.57
N ASN A 7 2.38 0.04 -6.43
CA ASN A 7 2.57 -0.45 -7.79
C ASN A 7 3.90 -1.20 -7.86
N ILE A 8 3.93 -2.30 -8.59
CA ILE A 8 5.15 -3.09 -8.82
C ILE A 8 5.20 -3.55 -10.28
N ASP A 9 6.35 -3.37 -10.92
CA ASP A 9 6.59 -3.82 -12.29
C ASP A 9 6.91 -5.33 -12.33
N LEU A 10 5.94 -6.13 -11.87
CA LEU A 10 5.91 -7.57 -11.97
C LEU A 10 4.51 -8.06 -12.34
N PRO A 11 4.41 -9.16 -13.10
CA PRO A 11 3.13 -9.78 -13.40
C PRO A 11 2.41 -10.24 -12.13
N PHE A 12 1.08 -10.15 -12.12
CA PHE A 12 0.23 -10.54 -10.99
C PHE A 12 0.53 -11.93 -10.43
N GLU A 13 0.78 -12.93 -11.29
CA GLU A 13 1.10 -14.29 -10.84
C GLU A 13 2.35 -14.35 -9.96
N GLN A 14 3.38 -13.57 -10.29
CA GLN A 14 4.61 -13.51 -9.50
C GLN A 14 4.38 -12.77 -8.19
N VAL A 15 3.66 -11.65 -8.23
CA VAL A 15 3.32 -10.87 -7.02
C VAL A 15 2.43 -11.67 -6.09
N SER A 16 1.41 -12.36 -6.61
CA SER A 16 0.52 -13.25 -5.88
C SER A 16 1.30 -14.38 -5.18
N ALA A 17 2.25 -15.01 -5.88
CA ALA A 17 3.11 -16.02 -5.28
C ALA A 17 3.98 -15.46 -4.13
N LEU A 18 4.52 -14.25 -4.27
CA LEU A 18 5.25 -13.58 -3.20
C LEU A 18 4.35 -13.29 -2.00
N LEU A 19 3.19 -12.66 -2.24
CA LEU A 19 2.25 -12.23 -1.21
C LEU A 19 1.68 -13.40 -0.39
N ARG A 20 1.48 -14.58 -1.00
CA ARG A 20 1.09 -15.81 -0.27
C ARG A 20 2.10 -16.24 0.80
N GLY A 21 3.35 -15.78 0.72
CA GLY A 21 4.38 -16.00 1.74
C GLY A 21 4.34 -15.03 2.92
N MET A 22 3.42 -14.05 2.92
CA MET A 22 3.33 -13.03 3.96
C MET A 22 2.64 -13.60 5.20
N ALA A 23 3.32 -13.54 6.35
CA ALA A 23 2.79 -14.04 7.61
C ALA A 23 1.64 -13.16 8.14
N GLY A 24 0.65 -13.78 8.79
CA GLY A 24 -0.45 -13.08 9.44
C GLY A 24 -1.59 -12.65 8.53
N ALA A 25 -1.53 -12.95 7.23
CA ALA A 25 -2.62 -12.71 6.29
C ALA A 25 -3.43 -13.98 6.03
N ALA A 26 -4.75 -13.86 5.98
CA ALA A 26 -5.62 -14.83 5.33
C ALA A 26 -5.79 -14.44 3.86
N PHE A 27 -5.80 -15.42 2.96
CA PHE A 27 -5.82 -15.19 1.52
C PHE A 27 -7.13 -15.66 0.90
N THR A 28 -7.71 -14.83 0.05
CA THR A 28 -8.83 -15.21 -0.81
C THR A 28 -8.49 -14.85 -2.24
N GLU A 29 -8.46 -15.85 -3.11
CA GLU A 29 -8.24 -15.65 -4.54
C GLU A 29 -9.59 -15.55 -5.27
N SER A 30 -9.64 -14.65 -6.24
CA SER A 30 -10.79 -14.42 -7.08
C SER A 30 -10.34 -14.33 -8.54
N ARG A 31 -11.31 -14.32 -9.46
CA ARG A 31 -11.03 -14.10 -10.88
C ARG A 31 -10.35 -12.76 -11.16
N THR A 32 -10.56 -11.78 -10.28
CA THR A 32 -10.12 -10.39 -10.47
C THR A 32 -8.83 -10.05 -9.72
N GLY A 33 -8.34 -10.93 -8.84
CA GLY A 33 -7.14 -10.66 -8.04
C GLY A 33 -7.04 -11.49 -6.76
N LEU A 34 -6.10 -11.08 -5.91
CA LEU A 34 -5.81 -11.69 -4.60
C LEU A 34 -6.14 -10.71 -3.49
N SER A 35 -7.01 -11.11 -2.56
CA SER A 35 -7.29 -10.37 -1.33
C SER A 35 -6.48 -10.95 -0.16
N LEU A 36 -5.91 -10.05 0.64
CA LEU A 36 -5.20 -10.32 1.88
C LEU A 36 -5.98 -9.68 3.03
N ASP A 37 -6.36 -10.48 4.02
CA ASP A 37 -7.06 -10.02 5.22
C ASP A 37 -6.13 -10.20 6.44
N PHE A 38 -5.84 -9.09 7.13
CA PHE A 38 -5.02 -9.06 8.35
C PHE A 38 -5.87 -8.87 9.62
N GLY A 39 -7.20 -8.89 9.49
CA GLY A 39 -8.16 -8.60 10.56
C GLY A 39 -8.20 -7.12 10.93
N GLN A 40 -9.11 -6.78 11.86
CA GLN A 40 -9.22 -5.42 12.43
C GLN A 40 -9.36 -4.31 11.36
N ASP A 41 -10.15 -4.57 10.32
CA ASP A 41 -10.36 -3.66 9.17
C ASP A 41 -9.08 -3.33 8.38
N ARG A 42 -8.05 -4.18 8.47
CA ARG A 42 -6.79 -4.07 7.73
C ARG A 42 -6.72 -5.13 6.65
N GLY A 43 -6.52 -4.70 5.42
CA GLY A 43 -6.46 -5.61 4.28
C GLY A 43 -5.80 -5.01 3.06
N ALA A 44 -5.52 -5.86 2.08
CA ALA A 44 -5.01 -5.45 0.78
C ALA A 44 -5.66 -6.25 -0.35
N SER A 45 -5.68 -5.66 -1.54
CA SER A 45 -6.15 -6.30 -2.76
C SER A 45 -5.13 -6.09 -3.87
N ALA A 46 -4.56 -7.17 -4.38
CA ALA A 46 -3.65 -7.18 -5.51
C ALA A 46 -4.38 -7.53 -6.81
N THR A 47 -4.19 -6.71 -7.85
CA THR A 47 -4.81 -6.87 -9.18
C THR A 47 -3.82 -6.48 -10.27
N ASN A 48 -4.01 -6.95 -11.52
CA ASN A 48 -3.20 -6.45 -12.64
C ASN A 48 -3.35 -4.93 -12.76
N ALA A 49 -2.22 -4.22 -12.85
CA ALA A 49 -2.23 -2.79 -13.14
C ALA A 49 -2.57 -2.62 -14.62
N PHE A 50 -3.71 -1.99 -14.97
CA PHE A 50 -4.07 -1.76 -16.37
C PHE A 50 -3.88 -0.29 -16.71
N PRO A 51 -3.22 0.06 -17.85
CA PRO A 51 -2.84 -0.77 -19.00
C PRO A 51 -1.45 -1.43 -18.92
N ASP A 52 -0.73 -1.30 -17.81
CA ASP A 52 0.65 -1.75 -17.69
C ASP A 52 0.77 -3.28 -17.52
N MET A 53 2.00 -3.81 -17.56
CA MET A 53 2.26 -5.24 -17.30
C MET A 53 2.54 -5.52 -15.81
N GLY A 54 2.31 -4.53 -14.95
CA GLY A 54 2.57 -4.57 -13.51
C GLY A 54 1.39 -5.05 -12.68
N THR A 55 1.53 -4.91 -11.37
CA THR A 55 0.50 -5.24 -10.37
C THR A 55 0.25 -4.04 -9.46
N ASP A 56 -1.03 -3.76 -9.26
CA ASP A 56 -1.54 -2.79 -8.29
C ASP A 56 -1.93 -3.50 -7.01
N ILE A 57 -1.56 -2.94 -5.87
CA ILE A 57 -1.94 -3.43 -4.54
C ILE A 57 -2.56 -2.26 -3.78
N ALA A 58 -3.89 -2.27 -3.71
CA ALA A 58 -4.64 -1.34 -2.88
C ALA A 58 -4.62 -1.83 -1.43
N VAL A 59 -4.23 -0.99 -0.48
CA VAL A 59 -4.09 -1.34 0.94
C VAL A 59 -5.01 -0.45 1.77
N GLY A 60 -5.95 -1.08 2.47
CA GLY A 60 -6.77 -0.44 3.49
C GLY A 60 -6.15 -0.65 4.86
N ASP A 61 -5.62 0.43 5.45
CA ASP A 61 -5.15 0.43 6.83
C ASP A 61 -5.20 1.86 7.39
N LEU A 62 -6.01 2.05 8.44
CA LEU A 62 -6.14 3.33 9.14
C LEU A 62 -4.86 3.70 9.90
N THR A 63 -4.05 2.72 10.31
CA THR A 63 -2.79 2.95 11.04
C THR A 63 -1.62 3.30 10.13
N GLU A 64 -1.80 3.18 8.81
CA GLU A 64 -0.75 3.34 7.80
C GLU A 64 0.45 2.38 7.93
N THR A 65 0.39 1.37 8.82
CA THR A 65 1.52 0.46 9.06
C THR A 65 1.61 -0.67 8.03
N LEU A 66 0.47 -1.21 7.61
CA LEU A 66 0.37 -2.29 6.65
C LEU A 66 0.95 -1.95 5.26
N PRO A 67 0.70 -0.77 4.64
CA PRO A 67 1.28 -0.47 3.33
C PRO A 67 2.81 -0.52 3.35
N TRP A 68 3.45 0.01 4.39
CA TRP A 68 4.91 -0.13 4.55
C TRP A 68 5.36 -1.56 4.77
N THR A 69 4.59 -2.35 5.53
CA THR A 69 4.90 -3.76 5.77
C THR A 69 4.86 -4.55 4.45
N ILE A 70 3.85 -4.32 3.62
CA ILE A 70 3.72 -4.95 2.30
C ILE A 70 4.85 -4.47 1.38
N TYR A 71 5.12 -3.17 1.36
CA TYR A 71 6.19 -2.59 0.53
C TYR A 71 7.55 -3.20 0.86
N ASP A 72 7.93 -3.24 2.14
CA ASP A 72 9.21 -3.79 2.59
C ASP A 72 9.29 -5.30 2.32
N PHE A 73 8.20 -6.04 2.57
CA PHE A 73 8.14 -7.47 2.29
C PHE A 73 8.42 -7.79 0.83
N LEU A 74 7.80 -7.05 -0.10
CA LEU A 74 8.04 -7.17 -1.53
C LEU A 74 9.46 -6.74 -1.88
N ALA A 75 9.90 -5.59 -1.34
CA ALA A 75 11.22 -5.04 -1.63
C ALA A 75 12.37 -6.00 -1.26
N GLU A 76 12.24 -6.74 -0.17
CA GLU A 76 13.20 -7.78 0.25
C GLU A 76 13.26 -8.99 -0.68
N ARG A 77 12.21 -9.25 -1.47
CA ARG A 77 12.02 -10.48 -2.25
C ARG A 77 12.08 -10.29 -3.76
N THR A 78 12.20 -9.05 -4.22
CA THR A 78 12.31 -8.71 -5.63
C THR A 78 13.18 -7.48 -5.82
N SER A 79 13.80 -7.35 -6.99
CA SER A 79 14.48 -6.13 -7.45
C SER A 79 13.63 -5.29 -8.41
N ALA A 80 12.36 -5.63 -8.61
CA ALA A 80 11.49 -4.93 -9.54
C ALA A 80 11.28 -3.46 -9.16
N VAL A 81 11.01 -2.64 -10.18
CA VAL A 81 10.59 -1.24 -9.99
C VAL A 81 9.31 -1.22 -9.17
N MET A 82 9.27 -0.38 -8.14
CA MET A 82 8.14 -0.29 -7.22
C MET A 82 7.93 1.14 -6.76
N TRP A 83 6.68 1.54 -6.56
CA TRP A 83 6.37 2.81 -5.94
C TRP A 83 5.09 2.72 -5.12
N MET A 84 4.96 3.59 -4.14
CA MET A 84 3.80 3.66 -3.26
C MET A 84 3.28 5.07 -3.23
N VAL A 85 1.98 5.22 -3.45
CA VAL A 85 1.25 6.49 -3.32
C VAL A 85 0.26 6.42 -2.16
N ASP A 86 -0.02 7.57 -1.56
CA ASP A 86 -1.10 7.71 -0.59
C ASP A 86 -2.44 8.03 -1.28
N ASP A 87 -3.49 8.21 -0.47
CA ASP A 87 -4.84 8.59 -0.90
C ASP A 87 -4.94 9.86 -1.74
N LEU A 88 -3.95 10.75 -1.61
CA LEU A 88 -3.90 12.01 -2.33
C LEU A 88 -3.10 11.88 -3.62
N THR A 89 -2.78 10.64 -4.04
CA THR A 89 -1.95 10.31 -5.20
C THR A 89 -0.54 10.87 -5.12
N MET A 90 -0.08 11.22 -3.91
CA MET A 90 1.28 11.70 -3.68
C MET A 90 2.23 10.52 -3.60
N LEU A 91 3.37 10.60 -4.30
CA LEU A 91 4.41 9.58 -4.22
C LEU A 91 5.04 9.60 -2.83
N VAL A 92 4.89 8.52 -2.08
CA VAL A 92 5.41 8.41 -0.72
C VAL A 92 6.81 7.80 -0.73
N THR A 93 7.04 6.79 -1.55
CA THR A 93 8.36 6.19 -1.74
C THR A 93 8.43 5.49 -3.10
N ALA A 94 9.63 5.35 -3.63
CA ALA A 94 9.88 4.63 -4.86
C ALA A 94 11.21 3.87 -4.78
N ARG A 95 11.31 2.82 -5.58
CA ARG A 95 12.51 2.04 -5.79
C ARG A 95 12.74 1.79 -7.27
N GLY A 96 13.95 2.08 -7.74
CA GLY A 96 14.34 1.85 -9.14
C GLY A 96 13.59 2.73 -10.15
N THR A 97 12.95 3.81 -9.68
CA THR A 97 12.29 4.84 -10.50
C THR A 97 12.37 6.20 -9.80
N THR A 98 11.97 7.27 -10.47
CA THR A 98 11.97 8.63 -9.93
C THR A 98 10.58 9.26 -10.05
N PRO A 99 10.28 10.31 -9.25
CA PRO A 99 9.01 11.03 -9.37
C PRO A 99 8.75 11.54 -10.79
N GLU A 100 9.79 12.04 -11.48
CA GLU A 100 9.68 12.57 -12.85
C GLU A 100 9.34 11.49 -13.86
N ALA A 101 9.93 10.30 -13.73
CA ALA A 101 9.63 9.16 -14.61
C ALA A 101 8.18 8.69 -14.45
N LEU A 102 7.60 8.86 -13.25
CA LEU A 102 6.21 8.51 -12.94
C LEU A 102 5.23 9.66 -13.21
N GLY A 103 5.72 10.88 -13.46
CA GLY A 103 4.86 12.07 -13.53
C GLY A 103 4.17 12.40 -12.21
N LEU A 104 4.74 11.98 -11.08
CA LEU A 104 4.19 12.16 -9.74
C LEU A 104 5.02 13.16 -8.92
N GLN A 105 4.39 13.75 -7.92
CA GLN A 105 5.08 14.59 -6.94
C GLN A 105 5.46 13.75 -5.72
N LEU A 106 6.74 13.82 -5.35
CA LEU A 106 7.23 13.25 -4.11
C LEU A 106 6.63 14.00 -2.93
N VAL A 107 6.18 13.27 -1.92
CA VAL A 107 5.61 13.88 -0.73
C VAL A 107 6.71 14.55 0.08
N HIS A 108 6.48 15.83 0.40
CA HIS A 108 7.30 16.61 1.32
C HIS A 108 6.40 16.99 2.49
N ASP A 109 6.85 16.71 3.72
CA ASP A 109 6.13 17.04 4.96
C ASP A 109 4.69 16.48 5.01
N ARG A 110 4.52 15.22 4.60
CA ARG A 110 3.21 14.53 4.61
C ARG A 110 2.56 14.57 5.99
N VAL A 111 1.34 15.07 6.05
CA VAL A 111 0.48 14.98 7.24
C VAL A 111 -0.58 13.91 6.99
N PRO A 112 -0.57 12.78 7.73
CA PRO A 112 -1.61 11.76 7.63
C PRO A 112 -3.02 12.34 7.82
N PRO A 113 -4.04 11.80 7.13
CA PRO A 113 -5.41 12.30 7.23
C PRO A 113 -5.93 12.19 8.67
N LEU A 114 -6.82 13.12 9.05
CA LEU A 114 -7.57 13.01 10.29
C LEU A 114 -8.62 11.92 10.12
N ILE A 115 -8.61 10.96 11.03
CA ILE A 115 -9.55 9.85 11.04
C ILE A 115 -10.57 10.16 12.12
N SER A 116 -11.83 10.34 11.70
CA SER A 116 -12.98 10.45 12.60
C SER A 116 -13.73 9.12 12.56
N THR A 117 -13.88 8.47 13.70
CA THR A 117 -14.58 7.19 13.82
C THR A 117 -15.47 7.15 15.06
N ILE A 118 -16.36 6.17 15.12
CA ILE A 118 -17.32 5.97 16.20
C ILE A 118 -16.99 4.64 16.87
N ASP A 119 -16.79 4.64 18.19
CA ASP A 119 -16.55 3.40 18.93
C ASP A 119 -17.82 2.58 19.17
N ALA A 120 -17.68 1.43 19.82
CA ALA A 120 -18.80 0.55 20.15
C ALA A 120 -19.82 1.16 21.14
N SER A 121 -19.43 2.21 21.88
CA SER A 121 -20.33 3.00 22.74
C SER A 121 -21.12 4.06 21.97
N GLY A 122 -20.77 4.34 20.71
CA GLY A 122 -21.38 5.40 19.91
C GLY A 122 -20.69 6.75 20.05
N ASP A 123 -19.55 6.83 20.75
CA ASP A 123 -18.80 8.06 20.93
C ASP A 123 -17.87 8.29 19.74
N ALA A 124 -17.88 9.52 19.23
CA ALA A 124 -16.99 9.95 18.16
C ALA A 124 -15.63 10.34 18.74
N TYR A 125 -14.55 9.85 18.12
CA TYR A 125 -13.20 10.29 18.42
C TYR A 125 -12.41 10.52 17.14
N GLU A 126 -11.43 11.41 17.25
CA GLU A 126 -10.57 11.81 16.14
C GLU A 126 -9.11 11.52 16.48
N TRP A 127 -8.39 10.99 15.50
CA TRP A 127 -6.97 10.70 15.66
C TRP A 127 -6.24 10.75 14.31
N ARG A 128 -4.91 10.83 14.34
CA ARG A 128 -4.04 10.76 13.17
C ARG A 128 -2.98 9.69 13.40
N ALA A 129 -2.66 8.95 12.36
CA ALA A 129 -1.46 8.11 12.38
C ALA A 129 -0.21 8.99 12.52
N GLU A 130 0.84 8.44 13.13
CA GLU A 130 2.15 9.08 13.10
C GLU A 130 2.73 8.95 11.67
N PRO A 131 3.29 10.02 11.08
CA PRO A 131 3.91 9.94 9.78
C PRO A 131 5.07 8.94 9.80
N ASN A 132 5.16 8.06 8.79
CA ASN A 132 6.33 7.21 8.65
C ASN A 132 7.57 8.07 8.31
N PRO A 133 8.69 7.96 9.04
CA PRO A 133 9.88 8.80 8.82
C PRO A 133 10.56 8.57 7.46
N ARG A 134 10.24 7.47 6.76
CA ARG A 134 10.73 7.19 5.40
C ARG A 134 9.87 7.83 4.30
N SER A 135 8.74 8.44 4.64
CA SER A 135 7.93 9.15 3.66
C SER A 135 8.76 10.23 2.97
N GLY A 136 8.70 10.30 1.64
CA GLY A 136 9.53 11.20 0.85
C GLY A 136 10.95 10.66 0.57
N THR A 137 11.23 9.39 0.83
CA THR A 137 12.53 8.76 0.54
C THR A 137 12.45 7.92 -0.72
N LEU A 138 13.47 8.04 -1.59
CA LEU A 138 13.69 7.19 -2.75
C LEU A 138 14.77 6.14 -2.42
N THR A 139 14.59 4.90 -2.88
CA THR A 139 15.42 3.73 -2.55
C THR A 139 16.01 3.02 -3.76
#